data_AF-B9T691-F1
#
_entry.id   AF-B9T691-F1
#
_cell.length_a   1.000
_cell.length_b   1.000
_cell.length_c   1.000
_cell.angle_alpha   90.00
_cell.angle_beta   90.00
_cell.angle_gamma   90.00
#
_symmetry.space_group_name_H-M   'P 1'
#
loop_
_entity.id
_entity.type
_entity.pdbx_description
1 polymer ?
#
loop_
_entity_poly.entity_id
_entity_poly.type
_entity_poly.pdbx_seq_one_letter_code
_entity_poly.pdbx_strand_id
1 'polypeptide(L)'
;MCIAVFLWQAHPLYPFLLLLNRDEYHSRPTKPLSWWGSGDQILGGRDEQAGGTWLACTKDGKIAFLTNVREIISTPTDSSRGDLPVNFLQLN
;
A
#
# COMPACT_ATOMS: atom_id res chain seq x y z
N MET A 1 -5.24 -13.58 3.81
CA MET A 1 -4.28 -13.59 2.69
C MET A 1 -4.62 -12.45 1.73
N CYS A 2 -3.74 -11.47 1.56
CA CYS A 2 -3.94 -10.43 0.53
C CYS A 2 -3.81 -11.03 -0.88
N ILE A 3 -4.52 -10.45 -1.84
CA ILE A 3 -4.46 -10.84 -3.26
C ILE A 3 -4.15 -9.59 -4.07
N ALA A 4 -3.11 -9.66 -4.90
CA ALA A 4 -2.79 -8.66 -5.90
C ALA A 4 -3.02 -9.23 -7.30
N VAL A 5 -3.72 -8.48 -8.14
CA VAL A 5 -3.90 -8.80 -9.56
C VAL A 5 -3.50 -7.57 -10.34
N PHE A 6 -2.66 -7.74 -11.35
CA PHE A 6 -2.30 -6.65 -12.24
C PHE A 6 -2.31 -7.08 -13.71
N LEU A 7 -2.63 -6.12 -14.58
CA LEU A 7 -2.51 -6.23 -16.02
C LEU A 7 -1.49 -5.21 -16.48
N TRP A 8 -0.53 -5.66 -17.27
CA TRP A 8 0.49 -4.82 -17.86
C TRP A 8 0.36 -4.85 -19.38
N GLN A 9 0.14 -3.67 -19.97
CA GLN A 9 0.04 -3.47 -21.43
C GLN A 9 -0.93 -4.42 -22.14
N ALA A 10 -1.95 -4.90 -21.42
CA ALA A 10 -2.91 -5.89 -21.91
C ALA A 10 -4.31 -5.31 -22.17
N HIS A 11 -4.59 -4.07 -21.72
CA HIS A 11 -5.87 -3.41 -21.92
C HIS A 11 -5.72 -2.25 -22.93
N PRO A 12 -6.67 -2.07 -23.88
CA PRO A 12 -6.54 -1.09 -24.96
C PRO A 12 -6.49 0.37 -24.49
N LEU A 13 -7.06 0.68 -23.31
CA LEU A 13 -7.12 2.04 -22.77
C LEU A 13 -6.23 2.28 -21.54
N TYR A 14 -5.81 1.22 -20.85
CA TYR A 14 -5.13 1.33 -19.57
C TYR A 14 -3.80 0.58 -19.66
N PRO A 15 -2.65 1.28 -19.70
CA PRO A 15 -1.35 0.62 -19.82
C PRO A 15 -1.02 -0.22 -18.59
N PHE A 16 -1.63 0.10 -17.45
CA PHE A 16 -1.51 -0.64 -16.20
C PHE A 16 -2.82 -0.61 -15.42
N LEU A 17 -3.23 -1.76 -14.91
CA LEU A 17 -4.32 -1.91 -13.95
C LEU A 17 -3.79 -2.72 -12.77
N LEU A 18 -4.04 -2.26 -11.55
CA LEU A 18 -3.68 -2.96 -10.32
C LEU A 18 -4.89 -2.99 -9.39
N LEU A 19 -5.25 -4.19 -8.96
CA LEU A 19 -6.26 -4.42 -7.93
C LEU A 19 -5.58 -5.12 -6.76
N LEU A 20 -5.80 -4.61 -5.55
CA LEU A 20 -5.34 -5.24 -4.34
C LEU A 20 -6.51 -5.43 -3.38
N ASN A 21 -6.76 -6.68 -3.02
CA ASN A 21 -7.57 -7.00 -1.85
C ASN A 21 -6.63 -7.15 -0.64
N ARG A 22 -6.78 -6.24 0.33
CA ARG A 22 -6.13 -6.38 1.64
C ARG A 22 -7.02 -7.22 2.53
N ASP A 23 -6.49 -8.35 2.98
CA ASP A 23 -7.12 -9.15 4.01
C ASP A 23 -6.46 -8.84 5.37
N GLU A 24 -7.25 -8.29 6.27
CA GLU A 24 -6.84 -7.79 7.58
C GLU A 24 -8.01 -7.87 8.56
N TYR A 25 -7.71 -7.89 9.86
CA TYR A 25 -8.70 -7.72 10.90
C TYR A 25 -9.61 -6.49 10.68
N HIS A 26 -10.92 -6.72 10.69
CA HIS A 26 -11.93 -5.66 10.60
C HIS A 26 -11.79 -4.59 11.69
N SER A 27 -11.26 -4.97 12.86
CA SER A 27 -11.03 -4.05 13.98
C SER A 27 -9.80 -3.16 13.81
N ARG A 28 -8.95 -3.39 12.80
CA ARG A 28 -7.78 -2.55 12.56
C ARG A 28 -8.21 -1.25 11.88
N PRO A 29 -8.07 -0.09 12.54
CA PRO A 29 -8.55 1.17 12.03
C PRO A 29 -7.74 1.62 10.80
N THR A 30 -8.43 2.14 9.80
CA THR A 30 -7.82 2.65 8.57
C THR A 30 -8.54 3.90 8.08
N LYS A 31 -7.79 4.81 7.47
CA LYS A 31 -8.37 5.95 6.76
C LYS A 31 -8.83 5.53 5.36
N PRO A 32 -9.97 6.08 4.89
CA PRO A 32 -10.38 5.98 3.49
C PRO A 32 -9.30 6.51 2.54
N LEU A 33 -9.47 6.21 1.26
CA LEU A 33 -8.61 6.72 0.20
C LEU A 33 -8.57 8.25 0.24
N SER A 34 -7.39 8.81 0.46
CA SER A 34 -7.16 10.25 0.42
C SER A 34 -5.75 10.56 -0.06
N TRP A 35 -5.52 11.83 -0.40
CA TRP A 35 -4.16 12.36 -0.51
C TRP A 35 -3.59 12.60 0.90
N TRP A 36 -2.30 12.30 1.09
CA TRP A 36 -1.56 12.53 2.32
C TRP A 36 -0.04 12.54 2.07
N GLY A 37 0.73 12.71 3.15
CA GLY A 37 2.18 12.85 3.10
C GLY A 37 2.61 14.30 2.89
N SER A 38 3.93 14.52 2.74
CA SER A 38 4.44 15.87 2.47
C SER A 38 3.93 16.35 1.11
N GLY A 39 3.30 17.52 1.06
CA GLY A 39 2.77 18.12 -0.17
C GLY A 39 1.67 17.31 -0.86
N ASP A 40 0.93 16.47 -0.13
CA ASP A 40 -0.17 15.65 -0.66
C ASP A 40 0.24 14.83 -1.90
N GLN A 41 1.43 14.22 -1.83
CA GLN A 41 2.02 13.49 -2.95
C GLN A 41 1.55 12.04 -3.03
N ILE A 42 1.06 11.45 -1.94
CA ILE A 42 0.69 10.04 -1.87
C ILE A 42 -0.83 9.91 -1.84
N LEU A 43 -1.38 9.10 -2.75
CA LEU A 43 -2.78 8.68 -2.77
C LEU A 43 -2.87 7.21 -2.36
N GLY A 44 -3.58 6.92 -1.27
CA GLY A 44 -3.74 5.55 -0.79
C GLY A 44 -4.49 5.49 0.53
N GLY A 45 -4.90 4.29 0.92
CA GLY A 45 -5.39 4.07 2.28
C GLY A 45 -4.25 4.17 3.29
N ARG A 46 -4.56 4.59 4.52
CA ARG A 46 -3.56 4.73 5.59
C ARG A 46 -3.95 3.93 6.82
N ASP A 47 -3.03 3.15 7.35
CA ASP A 47 -3.20 2.45 8.62
C ASP A 47 -3.16 3.46 9.77
N GLU A 48 -4.20 3.50 10.60
CA GLU A 48 -4.24 4.41 11.76
C GLU A 48 -3.51 3.84 12.96
N GLN A 49 -3.20 2.54 12.98
CA GLN A 49 -2.46 1.92 14.07
C GLN A 49 -0.95 2.09 13.90
N ALA A 50 -0.42 1.75 12.73
CA ALA A 50 1.02 1.80 12.47
C ALA A 50 1.46 2.94 11.53
N GLY A 51 0.52 3.70 10.96
CA GLY A 51 0.82 4.88 10.14
C GLY A 51 1.19 4.62 8.68
N GLY A 52 1.50 3.37 8.30
CA GLY A 52 1.90 2.97 6.95
C GLY A 52 0.75 2.76 5.95
N THR A 53 1.04 2.10 4.83
CA THR A 53 0.05 1.78 3.79
C THR A 53 0.22 0.35 3.24
N TRP A 54 -0.79 -0.13 2.53
CA TRP A 54 -0.80 -1.43 1.84
C TRP A 54 -0.88 -1.32 0.32
N LEU A 55 -1.41 -0.20 -0.19
CA LEU A 55 -1.46 0.16 -1.60
C LEU A 55 -1.55 1.67 -1.69
N ALA A 56 -0.60 2.27 -2.39
CA ALA A 56 -0.62 3.69 -2.69
C ALA A 56 0.15 3.99 -3.97
N CYS A 57 -0.12 5.17 -4.53
CA CYS A 57 0.63 5.72 -5.64
C CYS A 57 0.96 7.20 -5.41
N THR A 58 1.85 7.74 -6.22
CA THR A 58 2.21 9.15 -6.22
C THR A 58 1.78 9.86 -7.51
N LYS A 59 1.80 11.20 -7.48
CA LYS A 59 1.46 12.04 -8.65
C LYS A 59 2.45 11.88 -9.81
N ASP A 60 3.69 11.54 -9.53
CA ASP A 60 4.75 11.25 -10.51
C ASP A 60 4.74 9.80 -11.02
N GLY A 61 3.79 8.98 -10.56
CA GLY A 61 3.52 7.65 -11.12
C GLY A 61 4.21 6.48 -10.43
N LYS A 62 4.83 6.68 -9.25
CA LYS A 62 5.30 5.56 -8.43
C LYS A 62 4.08 4.83 -7.85
N ILE A 63 4.14 3.50 -7.82
CA ILE A 63 3.09 2.65 -7.27
C ILE A 63 3.76 1.61 -6.38
N ALA A 64 3.27 1.45 -5.16
CA ALA A 64 3.74 0.42 -4.25
C ALA A 64 2.57 -0.26 -3.54
N PHE A 65 2.72 -1.56 -3.35
CA PHE A 65 1.75 -2.36 -2.61
C PHE A 65 2.46 -3.45 -1.81
N LEU A 66 1.77 -3.95 -0.78
CA LEU A 66 2.29 -4.98 0.10
C LEU A 66 1.29 -6.14 0.16
N THR A 67 1.78 -7.35 -0.06
CA THR A 67 1.04 -8.59 0.24
C THR A 67 1.41 -9.09 1.64
N ASN A 68 0.45 -9.74 2.30
CA ASN A 68 0.75 -10.42 3.57
C ASN A 68 1.80 -11.51 3.35
N VAL A 69 2.76 -11.59 4.27
CA VAL A 69 3.66 -12.74 4.40
C VAL A 69 3.22 -13.49 5.66
N ARG A 70 3.14 -14.81 5.59
CA ARG A 70 2.86 -15.62 6.77
C ARG A 70 4.16 -15.76 7.56
N GLU A 71 4.31 -14.98 8.62
CA GLU A 71 5.43 -15.10 9.53
C GLU A 71 5.20 -16.31 10.44
N ILE A 72 6.14 -17.27 10.43
CA ILE A 72 6.11 -18.45 11.30
C ILE A 72 6.56 -18.09 12.72
N ILE A 73 7.44 -17.09 12.83
CA ILE A 73 7.93 -16.51 14.09
C ILE A 73 7.88 -15.00 13.92
N SER A 74 7.01 -14.32 14.66
CA SER A 74 6.98 -12.86 14.70
C SER A 74 7.80 -12.36 15.89
N THR A 75 8.96 -11.77 15.64
CA THR A 75 9.66 -10.96 16.64
C THR A 75 9.02 -9.58 16.69
N PRO A 76 8.66 -9.04 17.86
CA PRO A 76 8.19 -7.66 17.95
C PRO A 76 9.24 -6.70 17.37
N THR A 77 8.83 -5.87 16.43
CA THR A 77 9.65 -4.79 15.87
C THR A 77 8.92 -3.47 16.04
N ASP A 78 9.67 -2.39 16.25
CA ASP A 78 9.11 -1.03 16.33
C ASP A 78 8.60 -0.52 14.96
N SER A 79 9.02 -1.16 13.87
CA SER A 79 8.64 -0.79 12.50
C SER A 79 7.54 -1.68 11.94
N SER A 80 6.69 -1.11 11.11
CA SER A 80 5.64 -1.83 10.39
C SER A 80 6.08 -2.15 8.98
N ARG A 81 5.70 -3.31 8.44
CA ARG A 81 5.90 -3.60 7.01
C ARG A 81 5.15 -2.62 6.10
N GLY A 82 4.14 -1.94 6.63
CA GLY A 82 3.45 -0.85 5.94
C GLY A 82 4.34 0.37 5.66
N ASP A 83 5.51 0.47 6.28
CA ASP A 83 6.49 1.54 6.02
C ASP A 83 7.26 1.30 4.72
N LEU A 84 7.40 0.04 4.27
CA LEU A 84 8.08 -0.30 3.02
C LEU A 84 7.51 0.44 1.79
N PRO A 85 6.20 0.39 1.51
CA PRO A 85 5.63 1.15 0.41
C PRO A 85 5.74 2.67 0.63
N VAL A 86 5.61 3.16 1.87
CA VAL A 86 5.72 4.60 2.16
C VAL A 86 7.11 5.11 1.83
N ASN A 87 8.16 4.40 2.28
CA ASN A 87 9.54 4.78 2.01
C ASN A 87 9.83 4.81 0.51
N PHE A 88 9.38 3.79 -0.25
CA PHE A 88 9.53 3.80 -1.71
C PHE A 88 8.86 5.01 -2.38
N LEU A 89 7.66 5.38 -1.93
CA LEU A 89 6.89 6.49 -2.49
C LEU A 89 7.45 7.87 -2.12
N GLN A 90 8.25 7.97 -1.05
CA GLN A 90 8.85 9.23 -0.59
C GLN A 90 10.28 9.46 -1.07
N LEU A 91 11.00 8.40 -1.46
CA LEU A 91 12.33 8.53 -2.05
C LEU A 91 12.19 9.24 -3.41
N ASN A 92 13.03 10.26 -3.65
CA ASN A 92 13.09 10.95 -4.95
C ASN A 92 13.74 10.05 -6.00
#